data_AF-A0A367KAD9-F1
#
_entry.id   AF-A0A367KAD9-F1
#
_cell.length_a   1.000
_cell.length_b   1.000
_cell.length_c   1.000
_cell.angle_alpha   90.00
_cell.angle_beta   90.00
_cell.angle_gamma   90.00
#
_symmetry.space_group_name_H-M   'P 1'
#
loop_
_entity.id
_entity.type
_entity.pdbx_description
1 polymer ?
#
loop_
_entity_poly.entity_id
_entity_poly.type
_entity_poly.pdbx_seq_one_letter_code
_entity_poly.pdbx_strand_id
1 'polypeptide(L)'
;MTVISPQEVAQHNTKDDIWVIIHGKVYDLTQFLPEHPGGQKIILKYAGKDATSAFEPIHPSDIIQRFLSPDVCKGSVDAEALAKQPKVETEEEKRVRLAREHMPKLHEMFNSFDFETVAKSVLKPEAWAYYSSGADDEITMRENHNAFHRIWLRPRVMVNVKHVDASTTMLGTRASMPIYITATALAKLGHPEGEVALTKGAKKGNIIQMISTLASCSFDEIVDAAGSGQTQWLQLYVNGNREVTEKFVRHAESRGIKGLFVTADAPQLGHREKDMRQKYSEEEPDELARNDTEINRDQGAARAISSFIDPSLCWDDVAWLKSITKMPVLIKGVQTSEDAVLAAKYGCQGVVLSNHGGRQLDFAPSAIEILAETMEALRKEKLDKDFEVYIDGGIRRGTDIFKAIALGAKGVGIGRPFLYAMSTYGVAGVERLVELLQDEFEMVMRLMGVTLFFQNKNIRDKMYDEFNLQFVVGKKFKSKEDLKEAILTSGKNFNHGGFKRIRDDEIDESTLIDLKTGEEIEVVDTTIESDLIEEAPTKVVLKTKYKKSTQKLGCVAFIKIFNLTVKSSNAMHSHPISQDAITYATHRKQHPEVMEQTHSILGDGHKI
;
A
#
# COMPACT_ATOMS: atom_id res chain seq x y z
N MET A 1 -38.00 12.86 25.62
CA MET A 1 -38.13 12.32 24.25
C MET A 1 -39.34 11.40 24.25
N THR A 2 -40.16 11.45 23.20
CA THR A 2 -41.30 10.54 23.03
C THR A 2 -40.79 9.11 22.87
N VAL A 3 -41.45 8.15 23.51
CA VAL A 3 -41.14 6.73 23.31
C VAL A 3 -41.93 6.23 22.10
N ILE A 4 -41.24 5.72 21.09
CA ILE A 4 -41.82 5.26 19.82
C ILE A 4 -41.69 3.73 19.79
N SER A 5 -42.76 3.04 19.39
CA SER A 5 -42.74 1.57 19.31
C SER A 5 -41.98 1.09 18.06
N PRO A 6 -41.27 -0.06 18.09
CA PRO A 6 -40.67 -0.63 16.88
C PRO A 6 -41.68 -0.84 15.74
N GLN A 7 -42.93 -1.14 16.07
CA GLN A 7 -44.03 -1.35 15.11
C GLN A 7 -44.43 -0.05 14.41
N GLU A 8 -44.38 1.08 15.12
CA GLU A 8 -44.61 2.41 14.54
C GLU A 8 -43.47 2.78 13.60
N VAL A 9 -42.21 2.61 14.03
CA VAL A 9 -41.04 2.83 13.15
C VAL A 9 -41.15 2.00 11.86
N ALA A 10 -41.58 0.75 11.96
CA ALA A 10 -41.71 -0.14 10.80
C ALA A 10 -42.71 0.33 9.73
N GLN A 11 -43.60 1.29 10.04
CA GLN A 11 -44.53 1.89 9.08
C GLN A 11 -43.83 2.89 8.15
N HIS A 12 -42.74 3.52 8.61
CA HIS A 12 -41.98 4.53 7.87
C HIS A 12 -40.84 3.88 7.07
N ASN A 13 -41.23 3.11 6.05
CA ASN A 13 -40.33 2.24 5.27
C ASN A 13 -40.30 2.52 3.76
N THR A 14 -40.76 3.69 3.32
CA THR A 14 -40.86 4.06 1.90
C THR A 14 -39.95 5.23 1.55
N LYS A 15 -39.62 5.45 0.27
CA LYS A 15 -38.66 6.50 -0.13
C LYS A 15 -39.03 7.91 0.35
N ASP A 16 -40.33 8.20 0.45
CA ASP A 16 -40.86 9.49 0.85
C ASP A 16 -41.26 9.55 2.34
N ASP A 17 -41.00 8.48 3.10
CA ASP A 17 -41.26 8.39 4.54
C ASP A 17 -40.36 7.31 5.18
N ILE A 18 -39.19 7.74 5.70
CA ILE A 18 -38.12 6.86 6.19
C ILE A 18 -37.77 7.18 7.64
N TRP A 19 -38.11 6.29 8.56
CA TRP A 19 -37.54 6.31 9.91
C TRP A 19 -36.56 5.17 10.11
N VAL A 20 -35.46 5.46 10.82
CA VAL A 20 -34.42 4.48 11.14
C VAL A 20 -34.06 4.56 12.62
N ILE A 21 -33.86 3.41 13.25
CA ILE A 21 -33.35 3.33 14.63
C ILE A 21 -31.82 3.27 14.60
N ILE A 22 -31.18 4.19 15.33
CA ILE A 22 -29.73 4.21 15.53
C ILE A 22 -29.46 4.46 17.01
N HIS A 23 -28.75 3.54 17.68
CA HIS A 23 -28.47 3.59 19.12
C HIS A 23 -29.73 3.80 19.97
N GLY A 24 -30.83 3.12 19.62
CA GLY A 24 -32.11 3.19 20.33
C GLY A 24 -32.87 4.52 20.15
N LYS A 25 -32.43 5.40 19.25
CA LYS A 25 -33.15 6.64 18.87
C LYS A 25 -33.71 6.54 17.47
N VAL A 26 -34.87 7.16 17.24
CA VAL A 26 -35.57 7.16 15.95
C VAL A 26 -35.26 8.46 15.21
N TYR A 27 -34.76 8.34 13.98
CA TYR A 27 -34.43 9.47 13.12
C TYR A 27 -35.25 9.42 11.84
N ASP A 28 -35.83 10.56 11.47
CA ASP A 28 -36.54 10.75 10.20
C ASP A 28 -35.58 11.20 9.11
N LEU A 29 -35.07 10.23 8.36
CA LEU A 29 -34.03 10.46 7.35
C LEU A 29 -34.61 10.79 5.97
N THR A 30 -35.91 11.05 5.87
CA THR A 30 -36.61 11.28 4.60
C THR A 30 -35.97 12.40 3.77
N GLN A 31 -35.76 13.56 4.40
CA GLN A 31 -35.16 14.72 3.72
C GLN A 31 -33.64 14.57 3.53
N PHE A 32 -32.99 13.77 4.38
CA PHE A 32 -31.54 13.54 4.32
C PHE A 32 -31.16 12.45 3.31
N LEU A 33 -32.11 11.61 2.88
CA LEU A 33 -31.89 10.51 1.95
C LEU A 33 -31.06 10.91 0.71
N PRO A 34 -31.40 11.97 -0.06
CA PRO A 34 -30.63 12.34 -1.24
C PRO A 34 -29.24 12.91 -0.93
N GLU A 35 -29.01 13.35 0.30
CA GLU A 35 -27.76 13.99 0.74
C GLU A 35 -26.76 12.99 1.32
N HIS A 36 -27.18 11.74 1.58
CA HIS A 36 -26.34 10.75 2.22
C HIS A 36 -25.12 10.37 1.34
N PRO A 37 -23.87 10.62 1.81
CA PRO A 37 -22.67 10.36 1.01
C PRO A 37 -22.51 8.89 0.61
N GLY A 38 -22.96 7.96 1.46
CA GLY A 38 -22.94 6.52 1.18
C GLY A 38 -23.98 6.03 0.18
N GLY A 39 -24.82 6.93 -0.35
CA GLY A 39 -25.89 6.65 -1.31
C GLY A 39 -27.23 6.35 -0.63
N GLN A 40 -28.32 6.51 -1.39
CA GLN A 40 -29.70 6.35 -0.89
C GLN A 40 -30.04 4.90 -0.53
N LYS A 41 -29.50 3.93 -1.30
CA LYS A 41 -29.85 2.50 -1.18
C LYS A 41 -29.61 1.94 0.23
N ILE A 42 -28.51 2.33 0.88
CA ILE A 42 -28.17 1.78 2.19
C ILE A 42 -29.14 2.28 3.27
N ILE A 43 -29.61 3.53 3.19
CA ILE A 43 -30.65 4.03 4.09
C ILE A 43 -31.97 3.29 3.81
N LEU A 44 -32.34 3.13 2.54
CA LEU A 44 -33.56 2.41 2.14
C LEU A 44 -33.57 0.94 2.60
N LYS A 45 -32.42 0.25 2.59
CA LYS A 45 -32.26 -1.13 3.10
C LYS A 45 -32.72 -1.27 4.56
N TYR A 46 -32.50 -0.22 5.35
CA TYR A 46 -32.85 -0.13 6.77
C TYR A 46 -34.06 0.76 7.07
N ALA A 47 -34.82 1.19 6.05
CA ALA A 47 -36.04 1.97 6.26
C ALA A 47 -37.04 1.16 7.12
N GLY A 48 -37.52 1.78 8.20
CA GLY A 48 -38.38 1.16 9.20
C GLY A 48 -37.68 0.15 10.13
N LYS A 49 -36.35 0.08 10.15
CA LYS A 49 -35.57 -0.93 10.89
C LYS A 49 -34.51 -0.31 11.81
N ASP A 50 -33.90 -1.15 12.63
CA ASP A 50 -32.69 -0.82 13.39
C ASP A 50 -31.44 -1.00 12.51
N ALA A 51 -30.73 0.09 12.29
CA ALA A 51 -29.51 0.16 11.49
C ALA A 51 -28.24 0.23 12.34
N THR A 52 -28.34 0.16 13.68
CA THR A 52 -27.21 0.41 14.60
C THR A 52 -25.98 -0.43 14.25
N SER A 53 -26.17 -1.73 14.00
CA SER A 53 -25.07 -2.65 13.67
C SER A 53 -24.41 -2.40 12.30
N ALA A 54 -25.12 -1.77 11.37
CA ALA A 54 -24.60 -1.36 10.06
C ALA A 54 -24.00 0.05 10.09
N PHE A 55 -24.51 0.91 10.97
CA PHE A 55 -24.09 2.30 11.12
C PHE A 55 -22.77 2.43 11.87
N GLU A 56 -22.68 1.79 13.05
CA GLU A 56 -21.58 1.96 14.01
C GLU A 56 -20.18 1.63 13.44
N PRO A 57 -19.99 0.61 12.59
CA PRO A 57 -18.66 0.30 12.06
C PRO A 57 -18.11 1.32 11.07
N ILE A 58 -18.97 2.19 10.53
CA ILE A 58 -18.64 3.09 9.42
C ILE A 58 -18.58 4.55 9.89
N HIS A 59 -19.31 4.90 10.95
CA HIS A 59 -19.55 6.28 11.34
C HIS A 59 -18.91 6.65 12.69
N PRO A 60 -18.27 7.84 12.76
CA PRO A 60 -17.94 8.48 14.03
C PRO A 60 -19.17 8.67 14.93
N SER A 61 -18.98 8.58 16.25
CA SER A 61 -20.07 8.71 17.23
C SER A 61 -20.72 10.10 17.24
N ASP A 62 -19.98 11.12 16.82
CA ASP A 62 -20.40 12.52 16.75
C ASP A 62 -21.09 12.89 15.42
N ILE A 63 -21.09 12.00 14.42
CA ILE A 63 -21.52 12.35 13.05
C ILE A 63 -22.99 12.82 12.99
N ILE A 64 -23.88 12.18 13.76
CA ILE A 64 -25.31 12.54 13.78
C ILE A 64 -25.48 13.97 14.30
N GLN A 65 -24.78 14.31 15.38
CA GLN A 65 -24.87 15.62 16.02
C GLN A 65 -24.28 16.73 15.15
N ARG A 66 -23.33 16.39 14.28
CA ARG A 66 -22.66 17.32 13.38
C ARG A 66 -23.43 17.61 12.10
N PHE A 67 -24.15 16.62 11.57
CA PHE A 67 -24.76 16.72 10.24
C PHE A 67 -26.29 16.72 10.25
N LEU A 68 -26.95 16.20 11.28
CA LEU A 68 -28.40 16.18 11.37
C LEU A 68 -28.91 17.23 12.37
N SER A 69 -29.98 17.93 11.99
CA SER A 69 -30.70 18.82 12.92
C SER A 69 -31.25 18.01 14.09
N PRO A 70 -31.24 18.54 15.33
CA PRO A 70 -31.91 17.91 16.47
C PRO A 70 -33.38 17.55 16.20
N ASP A 71 -34.06 18.29 15.33
CA ASP A 71 -35.47 18.09 14.98
C ASP A 71 -35.73 16.80 14.18
N VAL A 72 -34.67 16.21 13.61
CA VAL A 72 -34.73 14.92 12.90
C VAL A 72 -34.94 13.75 13.86
N CYS A 73 -34.53 13.90 15.13
CA CYS A 73 -34.69 12.88 16.16
C CYS A 73 -36.12 12.90 16.71
N LYS A 74 -36.96 11.95 16.29
CA LYS A 74 -38.38 11.88 16.69
C LYS A 74 -38.57 11.38 18.12
N GLY A 75 -37.65 10.57 18.63
CA GLY A 75 -37.79 9.95 19.94
C GLY A 75 -36.82 8.82 20.20
N SER A 76 -37.12 8.02 21.22
CA SER A 76 -36.37 6.82 21.59
C SER A 76 -37.25 5.59 21.53
N VAL A 77 -36.68 4.43 21.23
CA VAL A 77 -37.37 3.14 21.31
C VAL A 77 -37.06 2.51 22.66
N ASP A 78 -38.04 1.81 23.24
CA ASP A 78 -37.83 1.01 24.45
C ASP A 78 -36.83 -0.12 24.19
N ALA A 79 -35.74 -0.15 24.96
CA ALA A 79 -34.68 -1.16 24.86
C ALA A 79 -35.21 -2.58 25.11
N GLU A 80 -36.22 -2.76 25.97
CA GLU A 80 -36.83 -4.07 26.18
C GLU A 80 -37.65 -4.54 24.97
N ALA A 81 -38.28 -3.61 24.25
CA ALA A 81 -39.03 -3.92 23.03
C ALA A 81 -38.12 -4.31 21.86
N LEU A 82 -36.93 -3.69 21.77
CA LEU A 82 -35.87 -4.05 20.83
C LEU A 82 -35.25 -5.42 21.14
N ALA A 83 -35.02 -5.72 22.42
CA ALA A 83 -34.37 -6.96 22.87
C ALA A 83 -35.24 -8.22 22.74
N LYS A 84 -36.57 -8.08 22.67
CA LYS A 84 -37.53 -9.19 22.55
C LYS A 84 -37.58 -9.83 21.16
N GLN A 85 -36.88 -9.30 20.17
CA GLN A 85 -36.76 -9.97 18.87
C GLN A 85 -35.71 -11.10 18.94
N PRO A 86 -36.08 -12.35 18.61
CA PRO A 86 -35.12 -13.45 18.62
C PRO A 86 -34.05 -13.21 17.55
N LYS A 87 -32.81 -12.91 17.97
CA LYS A 87 -31.66 -12.87 17.07
C LYS A 87 -31.22 -14.29 16.74
N VAL A 88 -31.57 -14.74 15.53
CA VAL A 88 -30.99 -15.95 14.96
C VAL A 88 -29.59 -15.60 14.48
N GLU A 89 -28.58 -16.31 15.00
CA GLU A 89 -27.21 -16.18 14.53
C GLU A 89 -27.13 -16.60 13.06
N THR A 90 -26.55 -15.74 12.24
CA THR A 90 -26.28 -16.04 10.83
C THR A 90 -25.10 -17.02 10.69
N GLU A 91 -25.04 -17.78 9.59
CA GLU A 91 -23.89 -18.67 9.33
C GLU A 91 -22.55 -17.91 9.31
N GLU A 92 -22.57 -16.65 8.89
CA GLU A 92 -21.41 -15.76 8.89
C GLU A 92 -20.98 -15.36 10.31
N GLU A 93 -21.92 -14.97 11.18
CA GLU A 93 -21.64 -14.71 12.60
C GLU A 93 -21.07 -15.95 13.29
N LYS A 94 -21.65 -17.12 13.00
CA LYS A 94 -21.16 -18.41 13.49
C LYS A 94 -19.75 -18.72 12.98
N ARG A 95 -19.45 -18.48 11.70
CA ARG A 95 -18.11 -18.63 11.10
C ARG A 95 -17.09 -17.74 11.80
N VAL A 96 -17.41 -16.47 12.00
CA VAL A 96 -16.54 -15.50 12.68
C VAL A 96 -16.32 -15.88 14.13
N ARG A 97 -17.38 -16.26 14.88
CA ARG A 97 -17.24 -16.71 16.27
C ARG A 97 -16.31 -17.92 16.37
N LEU A 98 -16.55 -18.95 15.57
CA LEU A 98 -15.70 -20.15 15.55
C LEU A 98 -14.27 -19.81 15.16
N ALA A 99 -14.04 -18.95 14.16
CA ALA A 99 -12.70 -18.51 13.79
C ALA A 99 -11.99 -17.77 14.94
N ARG A 100 -12.72 -16.95 15.71
CA ARG A 100 -12.18 -16.25 16.90
C ARG A 100 -11.83 -17.21 18.03
N GLU A 101 -12.64 -18.24 18.26
CA GLU A 101 -12.37 -19.30 19.26
C GLU A 101 -11.11 -20.11 18.95
N HIS A 102 -10.76 -20.26 17.66
CA HIS A 102 -9.61 -21.01 17.19
C HIS A 102 -8.38 -20.14 16.86
N MET A 103 -8.38 -18.86 17.25
CA MET A 103 -7.20 -18.02 17.05
C MET A 103 -6.00 -18.58 17.83
N PRO A 104 -4.79 -18.57 17.25
CA PRO A 104 -3.58 -18.90 17.99
C PRO A 104 -3.40 -17.92 19.16
N LYS A 105 -2.66 -18.33 20.18
CA LYS A 105 -2.34 -17.45 21.31
C LYS A 105 -1.44 -16.33 20.82
N LEU A 106 -1.56 -15.14 21.40
CA LEU A 106 -0.82 -13.96 20.95
C LEU A 106 0.72 -14.14 20.93
N HIS A 107 1.27 -14.96 21.83
CA HIS A 107 2.71 -15.27 21.85
C HIS A 107 3.16 -16.24 20.75
N GLU A 108 2.23 -16.89 20.07
CA GLU A 108 2.47 -17.73 18.88
C GLU A 108 2.46 -16.90 17.60
N MET A 109 2.25 -15.59 17.70
CA MET A 109 2.44 -14.63 16.62
C MET A 109 3.92 -14.25 16.56
N PHE A 110 4.58 -14.61 15.46
CA PHE A 110 6.02 -14.43 15.25
C PHE A 110 6.35 -13.29 14.30
N ASN A 111 5.41 -12.87 13.45
CA ASN A 111 5.64 -11.80 12.49
C ASN A 111 4.33 -11.14 12.02
N SER A 112 4.47 -10.09 11.21
CA SER A 112 3.33 -9.31 10.69
C SER A 112 2.38 -10.10 9.78
N PHE A 113 2.87 -11.11 9.06
CA PHE A 113 2.06 -11.94 8.15
C PHE A 113 1.15 -12.93 8.90
N ASP A 114 1.53 -13.31 10.13
CA ASP A 114 0.68 -14.17 10.95
C ASP A 114 -0.63 -13.44 11.27
N PHE A 115 -0.57 -12.15 11.63
CA PHE A 115 -1.77 -11.34 11.88
C PHE A 115 -2.64 -11.21 10.64
N GLU A 116 -2.05 -11.05 9.46
CA GLU A 116 -2.78 -11.02 8.19
C GLU A 116 -3.52 -12.33 7.93
N THR A 117 -2.87 -13.46 8.19
CA THR A 117 -3.44 -14.81 8.04
C THR A 117 -4.63 -15.02 8.96
N VAL A 118 -4.49 -14.65 10.25
CA VAL A 118 -5.58 -14.75 11.23
C VAL A 118 -6.69 -13.74 10.93
N ALA A 119 -6.35 -12.51 10.51
CA ALA A 119 -7.34 -11.49 10.16
C ALA A 119 -8.26 -11.97 9.02
N LYS A 120 -7.71 -12.65 8.02
CA LYS A 120 -8.50 -13.22 6.91
C LYS A 120 -9.59 -14.19 7.37
N SER A 121 -9.36 -14.94 8.45
CA SER A 121 -10.35 -15.89 8.97
C SER A 121 -11.36 -15.24 9.92
N VAL A 122 -10.99 -14.21 10.67
CA VAL A 122 -11.87 -13.60 11.70
C VAL A 122 -12.63 -12.36 11.23
N LEU A 123 -12.19 -11.71 10.16
CA LEU A 123 -12.88 -10.56 9.60
C LEU A 123 -14.10 -11.01 8.79
N LYS A 124 -15.12 -10.16 8.79
CA LYS A 124 -16.23 -10.28 7.85
C LYS A 124 -15.72 -10.06 6.41
N PRO A 125 -16.33 -10.68 5.38
CA PRO A 125 -15.90 -10.55 4.00
C PRO A 125 -15.74 -9.09 3.53
N GLU A 126 -16.63 -8.20 3.94
CA GLU A 126 -16.62 -6.78 3.55
C GLU A 126 -15.42 -6.06 4.18
N ALA A 127 -15.15 -6.32 5.46
CA ALA A 127 -14.00 -5.76 6.18
C ALA A 127 -12.68 -6.27 5.62
N TRP A 128 -12.59 -7.58 5.34
CA TRP A 128 -11.41 -8.17 4.71
C TRP A 128 -11.18 -7.60 3.31
N ALA A 129 -12.21 -7.51 2.48
CA ALA A 129 -12.11 -6.92 1.15
C ALA A 129 -11.63 -5.47 1.23
N TYR A 130 -12.21 -4.67 2.13
CA TYR A 130 -11.84 -3.26 2.30
C TYR A 130 -10.38 -3.05 2.71
N TYR A 131 -9.87 -3.84 3.66
CA TYR A 131 -8.47 -3.72 4.11
C TYR A 131 -7.46 -4.33 3.14
N SER A 132 -7.77 -5.51 2.59
CA SER A 132 -6.83 -6.29 1.78
C SER A 132 -6.76 -5.88 0.31
N SER A 133 -7.68 -5.02 -0.16
CA SER A 133 -7.70 -4.59 -1.55
C SER A 133 -6.62 -3.56 -1.91
N GLY A 134 -6.14 -3.67 -3.15
CA GLY A 134 -5.49 -2.63 -3.92
C GLY A 134 -6.41 -2.11 -5.03
N ALA A 135 -5.90 -1.20 -5.86
CA ALA A 135 -6.57 -0.74 -7.07
C ALA A 135 -6.32 -1.69 -8.24
N ASP A 136 -7.32 -1.81 -9.11
CA ASP A 136 -7.30 -2.57 -10.36
C ASP A 136 -6.74 -4.00 -10.14
N ASP A 137 -5.64 -4.34 -10.81
CA ASP A 137 -5.02 -5.66 -10.72
C ASP A 137 -4.21 -5.85 -9.43
N GLU A 138 -4.06 -4.81 -8.61
CA GLU A 138 -3.24 -4.71 -7.39
C GLU A 138 -1.73 -4.93 -7.63
N ILE A 139 -1.22 -4.57 -8.81
CA ILE A 139 0.20 -4.73 -9.17
C ILE A 139 1.07 -3.91 -8.24
N THR A 140 0.80 -2.61 -8.11
CA THR A 140 1.51 -1.69 -7.23
C THR A 140 1.42 -2.12 -5.77
N MET A 141 0.28 -2.67 -5.32
CA MET A 141 0.14 -3.14 -3.94
C MET A 141 1.17 -4.22 -3.61
N ARG A 142 1.38 -5.18 -4.51
CA ARG A 142 2.37 -6.26 -4.35
C ARG A 142 3.79 -5.75 -4.60
N GLU A 143 3.96 -4.91 -5.61
CA GLU A 143 5.24 -4.32 -5.98
C GLU A 143 5.85 -3.50 -4.83
N ASN A 144 5.02 -2.76 -4.10
CA ASN A 144 5.45 -2.05 -2.89
C ASN A 144 6.27 -2.93 -1.92
N HIS A 145 5.89 -4.20 -1.75
CA HIS A 145 6.64 -5.14 -0.93
C HIS A 145 7.80 -5.78 -1.71
N ASN A 146 7.55 -6.25 -2.93
CA ASN A 146 8.54 -6.95 -3.75
C ASN A 146 9.80 -6.11 -4.02
N ALA A 147 9.66 -4.78 -4.15
CA ALA A 147 10.77 -3.88 -4.36
C ALA A 147 11.84 -3.93 -3.27
N PHE A 148 11.46 -4.19 -2.01
CA PHE A 148 12.44 -4.36 -0.94
C PHE A 148 13.37 -5.55 -1.19
N HIS A 149 12.92 -6.58 -1.93
CA HIS A 149 13.73 -7.75 -2.26
C HIS A 149 14.80 -7.47 -3.32
N ARG A 150 14.74 -6.33 -4.01
CA ARG A 150 15.79 -5.88 -4.94
C ARG A 150 17.00 -5.27 -4.24
N ILE A 151 16.87 -4.94 -2.94
CA ILE A 151 17.93 -4.34 -2.14
C ILE A 151 18.60 -5.40 -1.28
N TRP A 152 19.90 -5.57 -1.46
CA TRP A 152 20.73 -6.42 -0.61
C TRP A 152 21.41 -5.61 0.47
N LEU A 153 21.63 -6.23 1.64
CA LEU A 153 22.31 -5.61 2.76
C LEU A 153 23.79 -6.00 2.77
N ARG A 154 24.67 -5.07 3.16
CA ARG A 154 26.12 -5.23 3.23
C ARG A 154 26.59 -5.17 4.69
N PRO A 155 26.46 -6.26 5.46
CA PRO A 155 26.74 -6.25 6.90
C PRO A 155 28.23 -5.99 7.19
N ARG A 156 28.50 -5.34 8.33
CA ARG A 156 29.85 -5.08 8.84
C ARG A 156 30.14 -5.99 10.03
N VAL A 157 31.18 -6.81 9.91
CA VAL A 157 31.62 -7.73 10.96
C VAL A 157 32.65 -7.08 11.90
N MET A 158 32.87 -7.68 13.06
CA MET A 158 33.83 -7.20 14.09
C MET A 158 33.54 -5.78 14.61
N VAL A 159 32.28 -5.34 14.55
CA VAL A 159 31.80 -4.11 15.17
C VAL A 159 31.20 -4.46 16.54
N ASN A 160 31.53 -3.69 17.58
CA ASN A 160 30.91 -3.87 18.89
C ASN A 160 29.43 -3.44 18.84
N VAL A 161 28.53 -4.41 18.78
CA VAL A 161 27.07 -4.23 18.75
C VAL A 161 26.38 -4.68 20.04
N LYS A 162 27.11 -4.72 21.17
CA LYS A 162 26.55 -5.09 22.47
C LYS A 162 25.34 -4.21 22.83
N HIS A 163 25.40 -2.93 22.48
CA HIS A 163 24.33 -1.96 22.69
C HIS A 163 23.93 -1.33 21.36
N VAL A 164 22.63 -1.30 21.09
CA VAL A 164 22.04 -0.63 19.92
C VAL A 164 20.94 0.31 20.40
N ASP A 165 20.79 1.43 19.72
CA ASP A 165 19.73 2.41 19.94
C ASP A 165 18.97 2.61 18.62
N ALA A 166 17.74 2.10 18.59
CA ALA A 166 16.83 2.22 17.47
C ALA A 166 16.12 3.59 17.41
N SER A 167 16.22 4.38 18.48
CA SER A 167 15.42 5.59 18.63
C SER A 167 15.76 6.66 17.61
N THR A 168 14.75 7.47 17.29
CA THR A 168 14.88 8.58 16.36
C THR A 168 14.03 9.77 16.79
N THR A 169 14.10 10.83 16.00
CA THR A 169 13.19 11.97 16.09
C THR A 169 12.47 12.13 14.77
N MET A 170 11.16 12.30 14.78
CA MET A 170 10.29 12.53 13.63
C MET A 170 9.46 13.79 13.91
N LEU A 171 9.59 14.84 13.08
CA LEU A 171 8.97 16.16 13.29
C LEU A 171 9.17 16.70 14.71
N GLY A 172 10.41 16.61 15.21
CA GLY A 172 10.77 17.05 16.56
C GLY A 172 10.30 16.15 17.71
N THR A 173 9.59 15.06 17.42
CA THR A 173 9.10 14.10 18.43
C THR A 173 10.00 12.88 18.53
N ARG A 174 10.39 12.48 19.75
CA ARG A 174 11.16 11.27 19.97
C ARG A 174 10.29 10.01 19.81
N ALA A 175 10.75 9.07 18.99
CA ALA A 175 10.16 7.74 18.82
C ALA A 175 11.18 6.65 19.19
N SER A 176 10.71 5.51 19.71
CA SER A 176 11.59 4.38 20.12
C SER A 176 12.29 3.69 18.95
N MET A 177 11.67 3.73 17.78
CA MET A 177 12.15 3.18 16.52
C MET A 177 11.55 4.01 15.36
N PRO A 178 12.11 3.93 14.14
CA PRO A 178 11.73 4.82 13.04
C PRO A 178 10.47 4.34 12.30
N ILE A 179 9.42 4.00 13.04
CA ILE A 179 8.11 3.62 12.49
C ILE A 179 6.98 4.48 13.05
N TYR A 180 5.89 4.57 12.31
CA TYR A 180 4.61 5.11 12.77
C TYR A 180 3.44 4.30 12.20
N ILE A 181 2.31 4.33 12.90
CA ILE A 181 1.05 3.81 12.37
C ILE A 181 0.54 4.84 11.35
N THR A 182 0.51 4.48 10.07
CA THR A 182 0.01 5.39 9.02
C THR A 182 -1.52 5.47 9.05
N ALA A 183 -2.07 6.55 8.50
CA ALA A 183 -3.50 6.78 8.50
C ALA A 183 -4.26 5.66 7.76
N THR A 184 -5.24 5.09 8.46
CA THR A 184 -6.17 4.10 7.92
C THR A 184 -7.57 4.50 8.38
N ALA A 185 -8.53 4.44 7.45
CA ALA A 185 -9.93 4.75 7.71
C ALA A 185 -10.71 3.49 8.06
N LEU A 186 -11.86 3.67 8.71
CA LEU A 186 -12.83 2.61 9.01
C LEU A 186 -12.28 1.46 9.87
N ALA A 187 -11.44 1.74 10.85
CA ALA A 187 -10.86 0.71 11.73
C ALA A 187 -11.93 -0.12 12.48
N LYS A 188 -13.12 0.44 12.72
CA LYS A 188 -14.26 -0.27 13.35
C LYS A 188 -14.81 -1.43 12.51
N LEU A 189 -14.49 -1.52 11.21
CA LEU A 189 -14.78 -2.71 10.42
C LEU A 189 -14.05 -3.95 10.97
N GLY A 190 -12.90 -3.75 11.61
CA GLY A 190 -12.07 -4.83 12.13
C GLY A 190 -12.19 -5.08 13.62
N HIS A 191 -12.40 -4.02 14.41
CA HIS A 191 -12.48 -4.09 15.86
C HIS A 191 -13.40 -3.00 16.41
N PRO A 192 -14.33 -3.28 17.35
CA PRO A 192 -15.28 -2.29 17.84
C PRO A 192 -14.67 -0.98 18.39
N GLU A 193 -13.50 -1.05 19.04
CA GLU A 193 -12.78 0.16 19.49
C GLU A 193 -12.16 0.99 18.35
N GLY A 194 -12.06 0.47 17.13
CA GLY A 194 -11.54 1.19 15.97
C GLY A 194 -10.16 1.84 16.19
N GLU A 195 -10.02 3.07 15.74
CA GLU A 195 -8.75 3.81 15.76
C GLU A 195 -8.25 4.09 17.20
N VAL A 196 -9.12 4.06 18.20
CA VAL A 196 -8.75 4.18 19.63
C VAL A 196 -7.86 3.01 20.07
N ALA A 197 -8.08 1.80 19.54
CA ALA A 197 -7.22 0.66 19.85
C ALA A 197 -5.80 0.85 19.31
N LEU A 198 -5.67 1.47 18.13
CA LEU A 198 -4.37 1.83 17.55
C LEU A 198 -3.67 2.88 18.43
N THR A 199 -4.40 3.87 18.94
CA THR A 199 -3.86 4.87 19.87
C THR A 199 -3.30 4.22 21.13
N LYS A 200 -4.09 3.38 21.80
CA LYS A 200 -3.67 2.69 23.02
C LYS A 200 -2.45 1.82 22.78
N GLY A 201 -2.44 1.04 21.69
CA GLY A 201 -1.32 0.14 21.39
C GLY A 201 -0.03 0.86 21.00
N ALA A 202 -0.12 2.00 20.30
CA ALA A 202 1.04 2.82 19.96
C ALA A 202 1.80 3.37 21.20
N LYS A 203 1.13 3.48 22.34
CA LYS A 203 1.72 4.02 23.57
C LYS A 203 2.85 3.15 24.10
N LYS A 204 2.68 1.82 24.12
CA LYS A 204 3.68 0.87 24.64
C LYS A 204 5.01 0.99 23.92
N GLY A 205 4.95 1.14 22.61
CA GLY A 205 6.11 1.35 21.77
C GLY A 205 6.66 2.76 21.78
N ASN A 206 5.99 3.75 22.36
CA ASN A 206 6.29 5.16 22.10
C ASN A 206 6.47 5.45 20.59
N ILE A 207 5.52 4.96 19.78
CA ILE A 207 5.44 5.26 18.34
C ILE A 207 4.28 6.21 18.08
N ILE A 208 4.34 6.87 16.93
CA ILE A 208 3.36 7.89 16.55
C ILE A 208 2.20 7.21 15.79
N GLN A 209 0.98 7.66 16.05
CA GLN A 209 -0.19 7.34 15.21
C GLN A 209 -0.55 8.54 14.35
N MET A 210 -0.73 8.32 13.05
CA MET A 210 -1.36 9.27 12.14
C MET A 210 -2.86 8.97 12.04
N ILE A 211 -3.69 9.93 12.44
CA ILE A 211 -5.15 9.81 12.46
C ILE A 211 -5.69 10.17 11.07
N SER A 212 -6.58 9.36 10.50
CA SER A 212 -7.24 9.70 9.22
C SER A 212 -8.35 10.73 9.42
N THR A 213 -8.53 11.61 8.44
CA THR A 213 -9.74 12.47 8.33
C THR A 213 -11.03 11.64 8.32
N LEU A 214 -10.95 10.39 7.86
CA LEU A 214 -12.09 9.50 7.61
C LEU A 214 -12.09 8.32 8.59
N ALA A 215 -11.54 8.53 9.79
CA ALA A 215 -11.59 7.54 10.85
C ALA A 215 -13.05 7.16 11.19
N SER A 216 -13.27 5.92 11.65
CA SER A 216 -14.57 5.47 12.16
C SER A 216 -14.85 5.87 13.60
N CYS A 217 -13.84 6.25 14.36
CA CYS A 217 -13.97 6.96 15.64
C CYS A 217 -14.00 8.48 15.40
N SER A 218 -14.64 9.23 16.30
CA SER A 218 -14.53 10.70 16.25
C SER A 218 -13.09 11.13 16.53
N PHE A 219 -12.68 12.28 15.97
CA PHE A 219 -11.33 12.79 16.17
C PHE A 219 -11.00 12.97 17.65
N ASP A 220 -11.94 13.49 18.43
CA ASP A 220 -11.74 13.78 19.85
C ASP A 220 -11.60 12.49 20.68
N GLU A 221 -12.40 11.45 20.41
CA GLU A 221 -12.25 10.15 21.07
C GLU A 221 -10.86 9.53 20.83
N ILE A 222 -10.30 9.68 19.62
CA ILE A 222 -8.97 9.17 19.29
C ILE A 222 -7.88 9.98 20.00
N VAL A 223 -8.03 11.30 20.05
CA VAL A 223 -7.07 12.17 20.75
C VAL A 223 -7.09 11.94 22.26
N ASP A 224 -8.28 11.81 22.86
CA ASP A 224 -8.44 11.60 24.30
C ASP A 224 -7.98 10.22 24.77
N ALA A 225 -7.88 9.25 23.86
CA ALA A 225 -7.31 7.94 24.15
C ALA A 225 -5.77 7.95 24.28
N ALA A 226 -5.10 9.05 23.91
CA ALA A 226 -3.64 9.14 23.95
C ALA A 226 -3.11 9.15 25.39
N GLY A 227 -2.14 8.28 25.67
CA GLY A 227 -1.45 8.28 26.96
C GLY A 227 -0.53 9.49 27.12
N SER A 228 -0.21 9.86 28.37
CA SER A 228 0.66 11.02 28.66
C SER A 228 1.96 11.02 27.85
N GLY A 229 2.26 12.13 27.16
CA GLY A 229 3.45 12.30 26.32
C GLY A 229 3.44 11.53 24.99
N GLN A 230 2.36 10.83 24.66
CA GLN A 230 2.18 10.22 23.34
C GLN A 230 1.91 11.31 22.30
N THR A 231 2.43 11.10 21.10
CA THR A 231 2.24 12.04 19.98
C THR A 231 1.35 11.44 18.91
N GLN A 232 0.49 12.28 18.36
CA GLN A 232 -0.37 11.96 17.22
C GLN A 232 -0.18 12.99 16.11
N TRP A 233 -0.31 12.51 14.88
CA TRP A 233 -0.36 13.31 13.65
C TRP A 233 -1.76 13.26 13.05
N LEU A 234 -2.08 14.22 12.19
CA LEU A 234 -3.33 14.22 11.42
C LEU A 234 -3.02 14.06 9.93
N GLN A 235 -3.64 13.06 9.31
CA GLN A 235 -3.78 12.99 7.87
C GLN A 235 -5.03 13.79 7.46
N LEU A 236 -4.86 14.70 6.51
CA LEU A 236 -5.89 15.60 6.02
C LEU A 236 -6.31 15.25 4.58
N TYR A 237 -7.62 15.16 4.36
CA TYR A 237 -8.23 15.39 3.05
C TYR A 237 -8.81 16.80 3.01
N VAL A 238 -8.47 17.56 1.97
CA VAL A 238 -9.01 18.89 1.77
C VAL A 238 -10.42 18.78 1.18
N ASN A 239 -11.37 19.49 1.78
CA ASN A 239 -12.75 19.52 1.34
C ASN A 239 -12.95 20.65 0.32
N GLY A 240 -13.85 20.46 -0.65
CA GLY A 240 -14.20 21.52 -1.62
C GLY A 240 -14.69 22.80 -0.95
N ASN A 241 -15.32 22.69 0.23
CA ASN A 241 -15.52 23.81 1.13
C ASN A 241 -14.33 23.97 2.09
N ARG A 242 -13.44 24.91 1.75
CA ARG A 242 -12.19 25.18 2.49
C ARG A 242 -12.40 25.62 3.94
N GLU A 243 -13.55 26.21 4.28
CA GLU A 243 -13.86 26.56 5.68
C GLU A 243 -14.00 25.32 6.58
N VAL A 244 -14.51 24.22 6.04
CA VAL A 244 -14.63 22.94 6.77
C VAL A 244 -13.24 22.43 7.13
N THR A 245 -12.33 22.46 6.15
CA THR A 245 -10.93 22.09 6.36
C THR A 245 -10.25 23.01 7.36
N GLU A 246 -10.41 24.33 7.23
CA GLU A 246 -9.79 25.29 8.17
C GLU A 246 -10.22 25.06 9.62
N LYS A 247 -11.53 24.90 9.85
CA LYS A 247 -12.06 24.61 11.20
C LYS A 247 -11.47 23.33 11.78
N PHE A 248 -11.39 22.27 10.97
CA PHE A 248 -10.85 20.98 11.42
C PHE A 248 -9.36 21.06 11.74
N VAL A 249 -8.56 21.73 10.90
CA VAL A 249 -7.12 21.91 11.11
C VAL A 249 -6.84 22.72 12.38
N ARG A 250 -7.58 23.83 12.60
CA ARG A 250 -7.44 24.64 13.81
C ARG A 250 -7.85 23.87 15.07
N HIS A 251 -8.91 23.08 14.99
CA HIS A 251 -9.32 22.19 16.08
C HIS A 251 -8.23 21.18 16.41
N ALA A 252 -7.69 20.48 15.40
CA ALA A 252 -6.62 19.51 15.57
C ALA A 252 -5.34 20.11 16.18
N GLU A 253 -4.94 21.31 15.74
CA GLU A 253 -3.82 22.04 16.34
C GLU A 253 -4.08 22.37 17.81
N SER A 254 -5.27 22.86 18.14
CA SER A 254 -5.64 23.20 19.53
C SER A 254 -5.66 21.98 20.46
N ARG A 255 -5.92 20.80 19.89
CA ARG A 255 -5.90 19.49 20.57
C ARG A 255 -4.50 18.88 20.66
N GLY A 256 -3.47 19.55 20.16
CA GLY A 256 -2.06 19.18 20.36
C GLY A 256 -1.46 18.27 19.31
N ILE A 257 -2.12 18.07 18.16
CA ILE A 257 -1.57 17.35 17.01
C ILE A 257 -0.25 18.01 16.56
N LYS A 258 0.73 17.17 16.21
CA LYS A 258 2.12 17.61 15.96
C LYS A 258 2.53 17.70 14.49
N GLY A 259 1.67 17.31 13.56
CA GLY A 259 1.97 17.34 12.13
C GLY A 259 0.72 17.14 11.29
N LEU A 260 0.66 17.85 10.17
CA LEU A 260 -0.43 17.82 9.20
C LEU A 260 0.06 17.17 7.90
N PHE A 261 -0.50 16.02 7.57
CA PHE A 261 -0.13 15.21 6.41
C PHE A 261 -1.24 15.30 5.36
N VAL A 262 -1.09 16.18 4.39
CA VAL A 262 -2.09 16.43 3.35
C VAL A 262 -1.98 15.35 2.28
N THR A 263 -3.00 14.51 2.14
CA THR A 263 -3.01 13.42 1.16
C THR A 263 -3.35 13.95 -0.22
N ALA A 264 -2.44 13.77 -1.17
CA ALA A 264 -2.57 14.26 -2.55
C ALA A 264 -2.66 13.14 -3.62
N ASP A 265 -2.55 11.86 -3.23
CA ASP A 265 -2.62 10.71 -4.16
C ASP A 265 -4.04 10.16 -4.42
N ALA A 266 -5.06 10.82 -3.87
CA ALA A 266 -6.46 10.40 -4.03
C ALA A 266 -7.43 11.52 -4.44
N PRO A 267 -7.12 12.36 -5.44
CA PRO A 267 -8.08 13.33 -5.97
C PRO A 267 -9.29 12.63 -6.62
N GLN A 268 -9.05 11.42 -7.15
CA GLN A 268 -10.07 10.45 -7.51
C GLN A 268 -9.77 9.16 -6.76
N LEU A 269 -10.81 8.40 -6.46
CA LEU A 269 -10.68 7.18 -5.70
C LEU A 269 -10.32 5.98 -6.59
N GLY A 270 -9.34 5.17 -6.15
CA GLY A 270 -8.92 3.99 -6.89
C GLY A 270 -9.99 2.90 -6.97
N HIS A 271 -9.94 2.10 -8.03
CA HIS A 271 -10.90 1.02 -8.31
C HIS A 271 -10.57 -0.23 -7.52
N ARG A 272 -11.21 -0.43 -6.37
CA ARG A 272 -10.92 -1.55 -5.48
C ARG A 272 -11.89 -2.70 -5.72
N GLU A 273 -11.56 -3.56 -6.68
CA GLU A 273 -12.51 -4.55 -7.22
C GLU A 273 -13.03 -5.56 -6.19
N LYS A 274 -12.20 -5.98 -5.22
CA LYS A 274 -12.65 -6.87 -4.13
C LYS A 274 -13.80 -6.26 -3.34
N ASP A 275 -13.71 -4.98 -3.02
CA ASP A 275 -14.77 -4.23 -2.32
C ASP A 275 -16.04 -4.13 -3.15
N MET A 276 -15.88 -3.84 -4.44
CA MET A 276 -17.02 -3.72 -5.36
C MET A 276 -17.77 -5.05 -5.42
N ARG A 277 -17.05 -6.17 -5.56
CA ARG A 277 -17.63 -7.53 -5.58
C ARG A 277 -18.37 -7.90 -4.30
N GLN A 278 -17.90 -7.48 -3.12
CA GLN A 278 -18.62 -7.76 -1.86
C GLN A 278 -19.97 -7.05 -1.78
N LYS A 279 -20.10 -5.84 -2.32
CA LYS A 279 -21.41 -5.17 -2.38
C LYS A 279 -22.37 -5.87 -3.35
N TYR A 280 -21.86 -6.43 -4.44
CA TYR A 280 -22.68 -7.22 -5.37
C TYR A 280 -23.32 -8.46 -4.72
N SER A 281 -22.68 -9.07 -3.72
CA SER A 281 -23.26 -10.23 -3.02
C SER A 281 -24.33 -9.88 -1.98
N GLU A 282 -24.40 -8.62 -1.53
CA GLU A 282 -25.38 -8.17 -0.54
C GLU A 282 -26.67 -7.56 -1.14
N GLU A 283 -26.62 -7.11 -2.39
CA GLU A 283 -27.79 -6.61 -3.14
C GLU A 283 -28.30 -7.73 -4.05
N GLU A 284 -29.49 -8.32 -3.81
CA GLU A 284 -30.49 -8.89 -4.77
C GLU A 284 -31.55 -9.77 -4.04
N PRO A 285 -32.87 -9.68 -4.36
CA PRO A 285 -33.39 -9.97 -5.70
C PRO A 285 -34.13 -8.83 -6.43
N ASP A 286 -33.85 -8.73 -7.72
CA ASP A 286 -34.53 -8.24 -8.95
C ASP A 286 -35.97 -7.65 -8.92
N GLU A 287 -36.75 -7.74 -7.85
CA GLU A 287 -38.17 -7.33 -7.89
C GLU A 287 -38.41 -5.81 -7.76
N LEU A 288 -37.42 -5.05 -7.27
CA LEU A 288 -37.47 -3.58 -7.18
C LEU A 288 -36.80 -2.85 -8.35
N ALA A 289 -36.17 -3.59 -9.28
CA ALA A 289 -35.43 -3.03 -10.42
C ALA A 289 -36.30 -2.76 -11.66
N ARG A 290 -37.62 -2.99 -11.59
CA ARG A 290 -38.54 -2.86 -12.73
C ARG A 290 -38.93 -1.42 -13.12
N ASN A 291 -38.45 -0.40 -12.43
CA ASN A 291 -38.77 1.00 -12.75
C ASN A 291 -37.51 1.79 -13.13
N ASP A 292 -37.26 1.86 -14.44
CA ASP A 292 -36.57 2.91 -15.23
C ASP A 292 -35.65 3.90 -14.47
N THR A 293 -34.53 3.42 -13.94
CA THR A 293 -33.32 4.26 -13.76
C THR A 293 -32.08 3.42 -14.05
N GLU A 294 -31.20 3.89 -14.93
CA GLU A 294 -29.91 3.26 -15.24
C GLU A 294 -29.20 2.89 -13.94
N ILE A 295 -29.01 1.59 -13.71
CA ILE A 295 -28.41 1.09 -12.50
C ILE A 295 -26.90 1.34 -12.62
N ASN A 296 -26.39 2.35 -11.93
CA ASN A 296 -24.96 2.58 -11.81
C ASN A 296 -24.38 1.59 -10.79
N ARG A 297 -23.81 0.49 -11.30
CA ARG A 297 -23.42 -0.72 -10.55
C ARG A 297 -21.94 -0.72 -10.08
N ASP A 298 -21.20 0.36 -10.29
CA ASP A 298 -19.72 0.37 -10.15
C ASP A 298 -19.16 0.69 -8.74
N GLN A 299 -19.91 0.56 -7.64
CA GLN A 299 -19.69 1.46 -6.47
C GLN A 299 -19.43 0.82 -5.09
N GLY A 300 -18.15 0.63 -4.71
CA GLY A 300 -17.68 0.13 -3.39
C GLY A 300 -17.83 1.07 -2.19
N ALA A 301 -17.45 0.64 -0.96
CA ALA A 301 -17.48 1.47 0.28
C ALA A 301 -16.63 2.74 0.17
N ALA A 302 -15.68 2.68 -0.75
CA ALA A 302 -14.82 3.74 -1.21
C ALA A 302 -15.62 5.02 -1.60
N ARG A 303 -16.70 4.95 -2.39
CA ARG A 303 -17.31 6.17 -2.97
C ARG A 303 -17.93 7.12 -1.94
N ALA A 304 -18.40 6.61 -0.79
CA ALA A 304 -18.95 7.45 0.28
C ALA A 304 -17.97 8.53 0.76
N ILE A 305 -16.69 8.28 0.54
CA ILE A 305 -15.57 9.13 0.91
C ILE A 305 -15.24 10.14 -0.20
N SER A 306 -15.52 9.86 -1.47
CA SER A 306 -15.00 10.64 -2.60
C SER A 306 -15.60 12.03 -2.72
N SER A 307 -16.87 12.24 -2.33
CA SER A 307 -17.51 13.57 -2.38
C SER A 307 -16.91 14.56 -1.38
N PHE A 308 -16.20 14.06 -0.37
CA PHE A 308 -15.53 14.88 0.62
C PHE A 308 -14.19 15.43 0.12
N ILE A 309 -13.56 14.79 -0.86
CA ILE A 309 -12.19 15.11 -1.28
C ILE A 309 -12.22 16.06 -2.48
N ASP A 310 -11.55 17.20 -2.36
CA ASP A 310 -11.45 18.18 -3.44
C ASP A 310 -10.44 17.72 -4.51
N PRO A 311 -10.88 17.39 -5.74
CA PRO A 311 -9.98 16.99 -6.81
C PRO A 311 -9.16 18.16 -7.38
N SER A 312 -9.48 19.41 -7.02
CA SER A 312 -8.80 20.62 -7.52
C SER A 312 -7.60 21.06 -6.66
N LEU A 313 -7.29 20.33 -5.57
CA LEU A 313 -6.14 20.61 -4.72
C LEU A 313 -4.84 20.69 -5.53
N CYS A 314 -4.10 21.78 -5.37
CA CYS A 314 -2.89 22.07 -6.15
C CYS A 314 -1.79 22.68 -5.28
N TRP A 315 -0.62 22.95 -5.86
CA TRP A 315 0.54 23.47 -5.12
C TRP A 315 0.32 24.87 -4.53
N ASP A 316 -0.49 25.72 -5.17
CA ASP A 316 -0.79 27.06 -4.65
C ASP A 316 -1.54 27.00 -3.29
N ASP A 317 -2.28 25.91 -3.04
CA ASP A 317 -2.98 25.69 -1.78
C ASP A 317 -2.04 25.49 -0.59
N VAL A 318 -0.75 25.17 -0.81
CA VAL A 318 0.23 24.99 0.28
C VAL A 318 0.41 26.31 1.06
N ALA A 319 0.40 27.45 0.38
CA ALA A 319 0.50 28.75 1.04
C ALA A 319 -0.71 29.01 1.96
N TRP A 320 -1.91 28.65 1.51
CA TRP A 320 -3.13 28.73 2.31
C TRP A 320 -3.09 27.77 3.51
N LEU A 321 -2.74 26.49 3.30
CA LEU A 321 -2.62 25.49 4.37
C LEU A 321 -1.66 25.97 5.47
N LYS A 322 -0.53 26.55 5.10
CA LYS A 322 0.44 27.12 6.05
C LYS A 322 -0.04 28.40 6.74
N SER A 323 -1.01 29.11 6.16
CA SER A 323 -1.60 30.30 6.79
C SER A 323 -2.59 29.96 7.91
N ILE A 324 -3.18 28.75 7.89
CA ILE A 324 -4.22 28.35 8.84
C ILE A 324 -3.68 27.52 10.03
N THR A 325 -2.41 27.10 10.01
CA THR A 325 -1.78 26.32 11.09
C THR A 325 -0.29 26.61 11.26
N LYS A 326 0.25 26.32 12.45
CA LYS A 326 1.69 26.30 12.76
C LYS A 326 2.25 24.87 12.82
N MET A 327 1.40 23.85 12.70
CA MET A 327 1.86 22.48 12.57
C MET A 327 2.76 22.34 11.32
N PRO A 328 3.81 21.49 11.36
CA PRO A 328 4.51 21.08 10.15
C PRO A 328 3.54 20.52 9.12
N VAL A 329 3.61 21.03 7.88
CA VAL A 329 2.80 20.59 6.75
C VAL A 329 3.66 19.68 5.87
N LEU A 330 3.15 18.47 5.61
CA LEU A 330 3.76 17.47 4.76
C LEU A 330 2.79 17.05 3.67
N ILE A 331 3.31 16.76 2.48
CA ILE A 331 2.50 16.19 1.40
C ILE A 331 2.65 14.66 1.43
N LYS A 332 1.55 13.96 1.64
CA LYS A 332 1.47 12.49 1.61
C LYS A 332 0.97 12.03 0.24
N GLY A 333 1.64 11.05 -0.35
CA GLY A 333 1.25 10.52 -1.68
C GLY A 333 2.16 10.98 -2.81
N VAL A 334 3.34 11.50 -2.49
CA VAL A 334 4.35 11.90 -3.49
C VAL A 334 4.91 10.64 -4.14
N GLN A 335 4.99 10.65 -5.48
CA GLN A 335 5.38 9.47 -6.28
C GLN A 335 6.55 9.76 -7.24
N THR A 336 7.11 10.97 -7.20
CA THR A 336 8.23 11.41 -8.04
C THR A 336 9.24 12.22 -7.23
N SER A 337 10.49 12.28 -7.68
CA SER A 337 11.52 13.08 -7.03
C SER A 337 11.28 14.58 -7.25
N GLU A 338 10.70 14.95 -8.40
CA GLU A 338 10.33 16.31 -8.78
C GLU A 338 9.33 16.92 -7.79
N ASP A 339 8.27 16.18 -7.45
CA ASP A 339 7.24 16.65 -6.52
C ASP A 339 7.76 16.75 -5.08
N ALA A 340 8.74 15.92 -4.69
CA ALA A 340 9.41 16.05 -3.40
C ALA A 340 10.24 17.34 -3.32
N VAL A 341 10.99 17.65 -4.38
CA VAL A 341 11.72 18.92 -4.51
C VAL A 341 10.75 20.10 -4.54
N LEU A 342 9.60 19.96 -5.21
CA LEU A 342 8.59 20.99 -5.28
C LEU A 342 7.97 21.26 -3.91
N ALA A 343 7.59 20.23 -3.16
CA ALA A 343 7.11 20.38 -1.79
C ALA A 343 8.09 21.14 -0.89
N ALA A 344 9.38 20.84 -0.99
CA ALA A 344 10.42 21.58 -0.27
C ALA A 344 10.50 23.06 -0.71
N LYS A 345 10.37 23.36 -2.01
CA LYS A 345 10.36 24.73 -2.56
C LYS A 345 9.13 25.54 -2.15
N TYR A 346 7.97 24.90 -2.00
CA TYR A 346 6.76 25.51 -1.41
C TYR A 346 6.84 25.62 0.13
N GLY A 347 7.92 25.11 0.71
CA GLY A 347 8.25 25.23 2.13
C GLY A 347 7.46 24.28 3.03
N CYS A 348 7.03 23.12 2.52
CA CYS A 348 6.61 22.00 3.35
C CYS A 348 7.80 21.49 4.18
N GLN A 349 7.54 20.91 5.34
CA GLN A 349 8.56 20.36 6.23
C GLN A 349 8.97 18.91 5.87
N GLY A 350 8.26 18.31 4.93
CA GLY A 350 8.56 16.96 4.48
C GLY A 350 7.52 16.40 3.52
N VAL A 351 7.73 15.15 3.14
CA VAL A 351 6.81 14.37 2.29
C VAL A 351 6.71 12.94 2.78
N VAL A 352 5.63 12.26 2.39
CA VAL A 352 5.56 10.80 2.43
C VAL A 352 5.54 10.29 0.99
N LEU A 353 6.59 9.58 0.61
CA LEU A 353 6.61 8.80 -0.63
C LEU A 353 5.65 7.63 -0.47
N SER A 354 4.57 7.64 -1.25
CA SER A 354 3.43 6.76 -1.05
C SER A 354 2.57 6.72 -2.30
N ASN A 355 1.99 5.55 -2.57
CA ASN A 355 0.93 5.35 -3.57
C ASN A 355 -0.33 4.80 -2.87
N HIS A 356 -0.56 5.26 -1.64
CA HIS A 356 -1.67 4.82 -0.79
C HIS A 356 -1.67 3.31 -0.47
N GLY A 357 -0.50 2.68 -0.44
CA GLY A 357 -0.39 1.23 -0.28
C GLY A 357 -0.94 0.44 -1.48
N GLY A 358 -0.86 1.01 -2.68
CA GLY A 358 -1.34 0.45 -3.94
C GLY A 358 -2.86 0.47 -4.09
N ARG A 359 -3.53 1.46 -3.48
CA ARG A 359 -5.01 1.58 -3.47
C ARG A 359 -5.54 2.64 -4.43
N GLN A 360 -4.65 3.32 -5.14
CA GLN A 360 -4.95 4.48 -5.98
C GLN A 360 -4.60 4.18 -7.44
N LEU A 361 -3.50 4.73 -7.97
CA LEU A 361 -3.05 4.43 -9.33
C LEU A 361 -2.29 3.09 -9.35
N ASP A 362 -2.77 2.10 -10.11
CA ASP A 362 -1.98 0.89 -10.38
C ASP A 362 -0.85 1.18 -11.39
N PHE A 363 0.25 0.43 -11.30
CA PHE A 363 1.55 0.75 -11.93
C PHE A 363 2.25 2.04 -11.44
N ALA A 364 1.74 2.68 -10.38
CA ALA A 364 2.53 3.65 -9.64
C ALA A 364 3.79 2.99 -9.06
N PRO A 365 4.93 3.70 -9.01
CA PRO A 365 6.19 3.15 -8.52
C PRO A 365 6.12 2.82 -7.03
N SER A 366 6.93 1.86 -6.58
CA SER A 366 7.09 1.60 -5.15
C SER A 366 7.87 2.73 -4.48
N ALA A 367 7.43 3.15 -3.29
CA ALA A 367 8.05 4.24 -2.54
C ALA A 367 9.55 4.00 -2.25
N ILE A 368 9.95 2.73 -2.07
CA ILE A 368 11.37 2.39 -1.84
C ILE A 368 12.23 2.57 -3.09
N GLU A 369 11.65 2.40 -4.29
CA GLU A 369 12.38 2.52 -5.56
C GLU A 369 12.72 3.98 -5.86
N ILE A 370 11.78 4.89 -5.59
CA ILE A 370 11.96 6.33 -5.82
C ILE A 370 12.66 7.04 -4.67
N LEU A 371 12.86 6.38 -3.52
CA LEU A 371 13.49 7.00 -2.34
C LEU A 371 14.94 7.43 -2.63
N ALA A 372 15.74 6.57 -3.25
CA ALA A 372 17.14 6.88 -3.56
C ALA A 372 17.26 8.13 -4.46
N GLU A 373 16.48 8.14 -5.55
CA GLU A 373 16.39 9.25 -6.50
C GLU A 373 15.91 10.54 -5.82
N THR A 374 14.88 10.45 -4.99
CA THR A 374 14.35 11.59 -4.22
C THR A 374 15.40 12.20 -3.32
N MET A 375 16.13 11.37 -2.58
CA MET A 375 17.19 11.85 -1.68
C MET A 375 18.34 12.49 -2.46
N GLU A 376 18.70 11.97 -3.63
CA GLU A 376 19.69 12.59 -4.51
C GLU A 376 19.20 13.96 -5.03
N ALA A 377 17.96 14.03 -5.52
CA ALA A 377 17.36 15.27 -6.04
C ALA A 377 17.33 16.37 -4.96
N LEU A 378 16.89 16.04 -3.75
CA LEU A 378 16.87 16.98 -2.62
C LEU A 378 18.28 17.47 -2.24
N ARG A 379 19.28 16.57 -2.20
CA ARG A 379 20.68 16.95 -1.90
C ARG A 379 21.26 17.86 -2.97
N LYS A 380 20.99 17.58 -4.24
CA LYS A 380 21.45 18.39 -5.38
C LYS A 380 20.95 19.83 -5.29
N GLU A 381 19.69 20.00 -4.87
CA GLU A 381 19.07 21.31 -4.65
C GLU A 381 19.37 21.90 -3.26
N LYS A 382 20.13 21.19 -2.40
CA LYS A 382 20.45 21.56 -1.01
C LYS A 382 19.22 21.74 -0.11
N LEU A 383 18.17 20.96 -0.38
CA LEU A 383 16.89 20.97 0.34
C LEU A 383 16.79 19.86 1.39
N ASP A 384 17.76 18.97 1.52
CA ASP A 384 17.71 17.77 2.38
C ASP A 384 17.92 18.02 3.88
N LYS A 385 18.39 19.22 4.27
CA LYS A 385 18.80 19.48 5.66
C LYS A 385 17.63 19.65 6.63
N ASP A 386 16.61 20.40 6.22
CA ASP A 386 15.46 20.79 7.07
C ASP A 386 14.14 20.21 6.53
N PHE A 387 14.23 19.13 5.73
CA PHE A 387 13.12 18.48 5.06
C PHE A 387 13.13 16.98 5.34
N GLU A 388 12.06 16.46 5.92
CA GLU A 388 11.97 15.05 6.31
C GLU A 388 11.24 14.22 5.24
N VAL A 389 11.90 13.18 4.73
CA VAL A 389 11.29 12.22 3.78
C VAL A 389 10.85 10.97 4.52
N TYR A 390 9.56 10.68 4.48
CA TYR A 390 8.97 9.45 4.99
C TYR A 390 8.59 8.54 3.82
N ILE A 391 8.42 7.24 4.07
CA ILE A 391 7.82 6.33 3.08
C ILE A 391 6.74 5.46 3.73
N ASP A 392 5.77 4.99 2.96
CA ASP A 392 4.88 3.89 3.35
C ASP A 392 4.64 2.92 2.16
N GLY A 393 3.91 1.83 2.41
CA GLY A 393 3.60 0.81 1.42
C GLY A 393 4.51 -0.42 1.49
N GLY A 394 3.93 -1.62 1.59
CA GLY A 394 4.67 -2.88 1.49
C GLY A 394 5.62 -3.26 2.65
N ILE A 395 5.87 -2.39 3.64
CA ILE A 395 6.73 -2.70 4.79
C ILE A 395 6.11 -3.79 5.66
N ARG A 396 6.85 -4.87 5.92
CA ARG A 396 6.41 -6.03 6.73
C ARG A 396 7.45 -6.56 7.70
N ARG A 397 8.74 -6.27 7.49
CA ARG A 397 9.87 -6.77 8.29
C ARG A 397 10.79 -5.66 8.78
N GLY A 398 11.55 -5.94 9.85
CA GLY A 398 12.63 -5.10 10.35
C GLY A 398 13.71 -4.79 9.30
N THR A 399 13.96 -5.70 8.37
CA THR A 399 14.88 -5.48 7.23
C THR A 399 14.33 -4.45 6.25
N ASP A 400 13.01 -4.40 6.03
CA ASP A 400 12.38 -3.39 5.17
C ASP A 400 12.53 -2.00 5.79
N ILE A 401 12.26 -1.90 7.10
CA ILE A 401 12.50 -0.68 7.90
C ILE A 401 13.96 -0.27 7.72
N PHE A 402 14.92 -1.17 7.96
CA PHE A 402 16.35 -0.88 7.83
C PHE A 402 16.74 -0.35 6.44
N LYS A 403 16.27 -1.00 5.36
CA LYS A 403 16.56 -0.58 3.98
C LYS A 403 16.07 0.83 3.70
N ALA A 404 14.84 1.15 4.08
CA ALA A 404 14.26 2.47 3.90
C ALA A 404 15.05 3.56 4.64
N ILE A 405 15.36 3.31 5.91
CA ILE A 405 16.09 4.28 6.72
C ILE A 405 17.55 4.42 6.21
N ALA A 406 18.16 3.35 5.70
CA ALA A 406 19.50 3.38 5.06
C ALA A 406 19.55 4.28 3.83
N LEU A 407 18.51 4.19 3.00
CA LEU A 407 18.35 4.98 1.78
C LEU A 407 18.03 6.46 2.05
N GLY A 408 17.67 6.80 3.29
CA GLY A 408 17.54 8.20 3.73
C GLY A 408 16.19 8.57 4.30
N ALA A 409 15.24 7.63 4.38
CA ALA A 409 13.96 7.91 5.03
C ALA A 409 14.16 8.27 6.51
N LYS A 410 13.32 9.18 7.00
CA LYS A 410 13.24 9.64 8.39
C LYS A 410 12.45 8.65 9.26
N GLY A 411 11.42 8.05 8.69
CA GLY A 411 10.58 7.02 9.30
C GLY A 411 9.73 6.31 8.25
N VAL A 412 9.20 5.13 8.62
CA VAL A 412 8.32 4.34 7.74
C VAL A 412 6.92 4.18 8.32
N GLY A 413 5.92 4.35 7.47
CA GLY A 413 4.51 4.20 7.81
C GLY A 413 4.02 2.78 7.56
N ILE A 414 3.29 2.22 8.52
CA ILE A 414 2.73 0.87 8.43
C ILE A 414 1.21 0.95 8.61
N GLY A 415 0.46 0.42 7.63
CA GLY A 415 -1.00 0.44 7.61
C GLY A 415 -1.61 -0.94 7.89
N ARG A 416 -1.83 -1.73 6.82
CA ARG A 416 -2.50 -3.05 6.88
C ARG A 416 -2.03 -3.96 8.04
N PRO A 417 -0.72 -4.13 8.33
CA PRO A 417 -0.30 -4.94 9.47
C PRO A 417 -0.91 -4.52 10.81
N PHE A 418 -0.98 -3.21 11.09
CA PHE A 418 -1.61 -2.71 12.31
C PHE A 418 -3.12 -2.89 12.33
N LEU A 419 -3.80 -2.72 11.18
CA LEU A 419 -5.22 -3.04 11.05
C LEU A 419 -5.49 -4.52 11.35
N TYR A 420 -4.67 -5.43 10.82
CA TYR A 420 -4.83 -6.87 11.04
C TYR A 420 -4.56 -7.26 12.50
N ALA A 421 -3.49 -6.72 13.10
CA ALA A 421 -3.18 -6.96 14.51
C ALA A 421 -4.27 -6.44 15.44
N MET A 422 -4.83 -5.26 15.15
CA MET A 422 -5.97 -4.69 15.86
C MET A 422 -7.24 -5.53 15.67
N SER A 423 -7.54 -5.96 14.45
CA SER A 423 -8.78 -6.70 14.12
C SER A 423 -8.86 -8.07 14.80
N THR A 424 -7.69 -8.66 15.07
CA THR A 424 -7.54 -9.98 15.67
C THR A 424 -7.50 -9.88 17.20
N TYR A 425 -6.51 -9.18 17.76
CA TYR A 425 -6.22 -9.16 19.20
C TYR A 425 -6.37 -7.76 19.85
N GLY A 426 -7.02 -6.80 19.18
CA GLY A 426 -7.25 -5.46 19.71
C GLY A 426 -5.95 -4.73 20.07
N VAL A 427 -5.97 -4.02 21.20
CA VAL A 427 -4.80 -3.28 21.72
C VAL A 427 -3.59 -4.20 21.90
N ALA A 428 -3.78 -5.40 22.46
CA ALA A 428 -2.69 -6.35 22.69
C ALA A 428 -2.03 -6.82 21.38
N GLY A 429 -2.80 -6.95 20.29
CA GLY A 429 -2.27 -7.25 18.97
C GLY A 429 -1.37 -6.13 18.44
N VAL A 430 -1.83 -4.89 18.54
CA VAL A 430 -1.06 -3.71 18.14
C VAL A 430 0.26 -3.65 18.92
N GLU A 431 0.20 -3.80 20.24
CA GLU A 431 1.38 -3.86 21.11
C GLU A 431 2.36 -4.96 20.70
N ARG A 432 1.84 -6.17 20.45
CA ARG A 432 2.66 -7.31 20.04
C ARG A 432 3.36 -7.06 18.70
N LEU A 433 2.66 -6.45 17.74
CA LEU A 433 3.27 -6.12 16.45
C LEU A 433 4.37 -5.07 16.60
N VAL A 434 4.19 -4.07 17.47
CA VAL A 434 5.24 -3.10 17.81
C VAL A 434 6.48 -3.81 18.37
N GLU A 435 6.31 -4.71 19.33
CA GLU A 435 7.42 -5.48 19.91
C GLU A 435 8.16 -6.29 18.86
N LEU A 436 7.43 -7.02 18.01
CA LEU A 436 8.01 -7.83 16.94
C LEU A 436 8.84 -6.99 15.96
N LEU A 437 8.32 -5.83 15.54
CA LEU A 437 9.04 -4.95 14.62
C LEU A 437 10.27 -4.31 15.28
N GLN A 438 10.20 -3.99 16.57
CA GLN A 438 11.34 -3.50 17.33
C GLN A 438 12.43 -4.56 17.44
N ASP A 439 12.07 -5.79 17.83
CA ASP A 439 12.99 -6.92 17.97
C ASP A 439 13.67 -7.24 16.62
N GLU A 440 12.89 -7.32 15.54
CA GLU A 440 13.41 -7.54 14.19
C GLU A 440 14.37 -6.41 13.78
N PHE A 441 14.00 -5.14 14.02
CA PHE A 441 14.83 -4.01 13.63
C PHE A 441 16.15 -3.95 14.42
N GLU A 442 16.11 -4.14 15.73
CA GLU A 442 17.32 -4.18 16.56
C GLU A 442 18.22 -5.37 16.22
N MET A 443 17.64 -6.54 15.92
CA MET A 443 18.40 -7.69 15.42
C MET A 443 19.12 -7.33 14.13
N VAL A 444 18.43 -6.73 13.17
CA VAL A 444 19.04 -6.29 11.90
C VAL A 444 20.14 -5.27 12.14
N MET A 445 19.94 -4.29 13.03
CA MET A 445 20.98 -3.33 13.41
C MET A 445 22.26 -4.00 13.92
N ARG A 446 22.12 -4.99 14.83
CA ARG A 446 23.26 -5.77 15.35
C ARG A 446 23.96 -6.54 14.25
N LEU A 447 23.22 -7.27 13.41
CA LEU A 447 23.79 -8.07 12.32
C LEU A 447 24.44 -7.19 11.23
N MET A 448 23.96 -5.96 11.06
CA MET A 448 24.55 -4.99 10.14
C MET A 448 25.78 -4.29 10.69
N GLY A 449 26.10 -4.47 11.97
CA GLY A 449 27.23 -3.79 12.61
C GLY A 449 26.93 -2.31 12.90
N VAL A 450 25.70 -1.97 13.29
CA VAL A 450 25.24 -0.59 13.53
C VAL A 450 24.70 -0.44 14.94
N THR A 451 25.22 0.55 15.67
CA THR A 451 24.79 0.83 17.06
C THR A 451 23.85 2.03 17.16
N LEU A 452 23.98 3.01 16.29
CA LEU A 452 23.06 4.15 16.20
C LEU A 452 22.94 4.61 14.75
N PHE A 453 21.73 4.49 14.20
CA PHE A 453 21.53 4.58 12.76
C PHE A 453 21.71 5.99 12.18
N PHE A 454 21.41 7.03 12.97
CA PHE A 454 21.33 8.41 12.48
C PHE A 454 22.63 9.22 12.63
N GLN A 455 23.70 8.66 13.22
CA GLN A 455 24.93 9.42 13.53
C GLN A 455 26.04 9.36 12.46
N ASN A 456 25.95 8.51 11.43
CA ASN A 456 27.03 8.37 10.44
C ASN A 456 26.53 8.30 8.99
N LYS A 457 26.32 9.46 8.34
CA LYS A 457 25.96 9.56 6.91
C LYS A 457 26.93 8.77 6.00
N ASN A 458 28.23 8.81 6.28
CA ASN A 458 29.26 8.13 5.48
C ASN A 458 29.19 6.59 5.50
N ILE A 459 28.47 6.01 6.47
CA ILE A 459 28.34 4.56 6.59
C ILE A 459 27.04 4.09 5.90
N ARG A 460 25.96 4.90 5.94
CA ARG A 460 24.66 4.58 5.31
C ARG A 460 24.80 4.21 3.84
N ASP A 461 25.50 5.03 3.05
CA ASP A 461 25.67 4.84 1.60
C ASP A 461 26.49 3.58 1.23
N LYS A 462 27.07 2.88 2.23
CA LYS A 462 27.86 1.66 2.05
C LYS A 462 27.19 0.40 2.60
N MET A 463 25.99 0.53 3.17
CA MET A 463 25.30 -0.54 3.91
C MET A 463 24.33 -1.37 3.07
N TYR A 464 24.11 -0.97 1.83
CA TYR A 464 23.21 -1.65 0.92
C TYR A 464 23.85 -1.75 -0.46
N ASP A 465 23.33 -2.69 -1.24
CA ASP A 465 23.53 -2.76 -2.68
C ASP A 465 22.17 -2.60 -3.36
N GLU A 466 22.05 -1.51 -4.11
CA GLU A 466 20.86 -1.13 -4.88
C GLU A 466 21.01 -1.45 -6.38
N PHE A 467 21.99 -2.25 -6.78
CA PHE A 467 22.28 -2.54 -8.18
C PHE A 467 21.03 -2.98 -8.97
N ASN A 468 20.11 -3.72 -8.35
CA ASN A 468 18.85 -4.16 -8.98
C ASN A 468 17.72 -3.12 -8.96
N LEU A 469 17.81 -2.04 -8.18
CA LEU A 469 16.90 -0.89 -8.30
C LEU A 469 17.25 -0.05 -9.54
N GLN A 470 18.54 0.04 -9.87
CA GLN A 470 19.03 0.88 -10.98
C GLN A 470 18.71 0.33 -12.38
N PHE A 471 18.28 -0.94 -12.53
CA PHE A 471 17.89 -1.49 -13.83
C PHE A 471 16.52 -1.01 -14.34
N VAL A 472 15.78 -0.23 -13.55
CA VAL A 472 14.48 0.31 -13.94
C VAL A 472 14.57 1.76 -14.44
N VAL A 473 15.67 2.48 -14.19
CA VAL A 473 15.81 3.89 -14.59
C VAL A 473 17.11 4.14 -15.37
N GLY A 474 16.96 4.60 -16.62
CA GLY A 474 18.03 4.81 -17.58
C GLY A 474 19.12 5.76 -17.08
N LYS A 475 20.24 5.18 -16.63
CA LYS A 475 21.45 5.94 -16.30
C LYS A 475 22.05 6.52 -17.60
N LYS A 476 22.17 7.84 -17.68
CA LYS A 476 23.00 8.50 -18.71
C LYS A 476 24.47 8.33 -18.32
N PHE A 477 25.21 7.53 -19.07
CA PHE A 477 26.66 7.48 -18.98
C PHE A 477 27.25 8.65 -19.77
N LYS A 478 28.17 9.42 -19.16
CA LYS A 478 28.73 10.62 -19.79
C LYS A 478 29.84 10.27 -20.79
N SER A 479 30.42 9.08 -20.67
CA SER A 479 31.43 8.55 -21.57
C SER A 479 31.30 7.02 -21.76
N LYS A 480 32.00 6.49 -22.77
CA LYS A 480 32.10 5.04 -23.02
C LYS A 480 32.90 4.34 -21.92
N GLU A 481 33.82 5.07 -21.31
CA GLU A 481 34.67 4.66 -20.19
C GLU A 481 33.83 4.50 -18.91
N ASP A 482 32.86 5.39 -18.65
CA ASP A 482 31.94 5.29 -17.50
C ASP A 482 31.07 4.02 -17.59
N LEU A 483 30.62 3.69 -18.80
CA LEU A 483 29.83 2.47 -19.06
C LEU A 483 30.69 1.22 -18.89
N LYS A 484 31.93 1.23 -19.42
CA LYS A 484 32.89 0.14 -19.25
C LYS A 484 33.25 -0.07 -17.78
N GLU A 485 33.47 0.99 -17.03
CA GLU A 485 33.76 0.92 -15.60
C GLU A 485 32.56 0.36 -14.82
N ALA A 486 31.33 0.77 -15.14
CA ALA A 486 30.12 0.21 -14.52
C ALA A 486 29.98 -1.31 -14.80
N ILE A 487 30.24 -1.74 -16.03
CA ILE A 487 30.20 -3.16 -16.42
C ILE A 487 31.32 -3.95 -15.71
N LEU A 488 32.55 -3.45 -15.70
CA LEU A 488 33.69 -4.11 -15.05
C LEU A 488 33.54 -4.17 -13.53
N THR A 489 32.94 -3.15 -12.92
CA THR A 489 32.66 -3.13 -11.47
C THR A 489 31.55 -4.11 -11.11
N SER A 490 30.57 -4.31 -12.00
CA SER A 490 29.52 -5.32 -11.81
C SER A 490 30.05 -6.77 -11.91
N GLY A 491 31.04 -7.02 -12.77
CA GLY A 491 31.71 -8.33 -12.88
C GLY A 491 32.59 -8.69 -11.67
N LYS A 492 33.14 -7.69 -10.97
CA LYS A 492 34.04 -7.91 -9.81
C LYS A 492 33.33 -8.33 -8.51
N ASN A 493 32.01 -8.16 -8.41
CA ASN A 493 31.25 -8.43 -7.17
C ASN A 493 30.53 -9.79 -7.14
N PHE A 494 30.68 -10.64 -8.17
CA PHE A 494 30.24 -12.03 -8.15
C PHE A 494 31.21 -12.91 -7.35
N ASN A 495 31.11 -12.83 -6.03
CA ASN A 495 31.57 -13.88 -5.14
C ASN A 495 30.44 -14.09 -4.15
N HIS A 496 29.86 -15.30 -4.15
CA HIS A 496 29.18 -16.01 -3.05
C HIS A 496 27.98 -16.79 -3.62
N GLY A 497 28.25 -18.04 -4.02
CA GLY A 497 27.24 -19.02 -4.41
C GLY A 497 27.47 -19.60 -5.81
N GLY A 498 28.45 -20.50 -5.97
CA GLY A 498 28.49 -21.46 -7.09
C GLY A 498 28.89 -20.97 -8.49
N PHE A 499 29.19 -19.69 -8.71
CA PHE A 499 29.61 -19.18 -10.02
C PHE A 499 31.12 -18.91 -10.10
N LYS A 500 31.76 -19.34 -11.19
CA LYS A 500 33.20 -19.28 -11.42
C LYS A 500 33.64 -17.82 -11.64
N ARG A 501 34.73 -17.42 -10.98
CA ARG A 501 35.46 -16.16 -11.18
C ARG A 501 35.96 -16.09 -12.63
N ILE A 502 35.43 -15.18 -13.46
CA ILE A 502 36.09 -14.81 -14.72
C ILE A 502 37.33 -14.01 -14.30
N ARG A 503 38.51 -14.58 -14.54
CA ARG A 503 39.78 -13.87 -14.35
C ARG A 503 39.97 -12.87 -15.49
N ASP A 504 40.78 -11.83 -15.31
CA ASP A 504 41.02 -10.82 -16.38
C ASP A 504 41.60 -11.46 -17.67
N ASP A 505 42.15 -12.67 -17.59
CA ASP A 505 42.63 -13.49 -18.71
C ASP A 505 41.57 -14.45 -19.31
N GLU A 506 40.34 -14.48 -18.78
CA GLU A 506 39.22 -15.32 -19.27
C GLU A 506 38.11 -14.52 -19.98
N ILE A 507 38.29 -13.22 -20.22
CA ILE A 507 37.49 -12.49 -21.22
C ILE A 507 38.14 -12.75 -22.58
N ASP A 508 37.74 -13.83 -23.24
CA ASP A 508 38.07 -14.06 -24.64
C ASP A 508 37.12 -13.22 -25.51
N GLU A 509 37.68 -12.36 -26.37
CA GLU A 509 36.93 -11.40 -27.19
C GLU A 509 36.20 -12.06 -28.38
N SER A 510 36.23 -13.37 -28.60
CA SER A 510 36.05 -13.89 -29.97
C SER A 510 35.08 -15.03 -30.26
N THR A 511 34.08 -15.39 -29.45
CA THR A 511 33.13 -16.43 -29.91
C THR A 511 31.69 -16.33 -29.39
N LEU A 512 30.74 -16.16 -30.32
CA LEU A 512 29.30 -16.40 -30.10
C LEU A 512 28.93 -17.78 -30.67
N ILE A 513 27.83 -18.40 -30.24
CA ILE A 513 27.37 -19.69 -30.79
C ILE A 513 25.97 -19.49 -31.41
N ASP A 514 25.79 -19.92 -32.66
CA ASP A 514 24.47 -19.94 -33.32
C ASP A 514 23.59 -20.99 -32.65
N LEU A 515 22.56 -20.56 -31.92
CA LEU A 515 21.67 -21.47 -31.17
C LEU A 515 20.76 -22.33 -32.07
N LYS A 516 20.75 -22.09 -33.39
CA LYS A 516 20.00 -22.88 -34.36
C LYS A 516 20.84 -24.00 -34.99
N THR A 517 22.14 -23.79 -35.16
CA THR A 517 23.05 -24.74 -35.84
C THR A 517 24.11 -25.33 -34.92
N GLY A 518 24.38 -24.70 -33.78
CA GLY A 518 25.42 -25.09 -32.82
C GLY A 518 26.84 -24.67 -33.23
N GLU A 519 27.00 -23.87 -34.30
CA GLU A 519 28.30 -23.44 -34.80
C GLU A 519 28.81 -22.18 -34.08
N GLU A 520 30.14 -22.14 -33.88
CA GLU A 520 30.86 -20.99 -33.35
C GLU A 520 30.96 -19.87 -34.40
N ILE A 521 30.50 -18.67 -34.03
CA ILE A 521 30.56 -17.43 -34.81
C ILE A 521 31.65 -16.55 -34.21
N GLU A 522 32.70 -16.33 -35.01
CA GLU A 522 33.80 -15.42 -34.66
C GLU A 522 33.36 -13.95 -34.90
N VAL A 523 33.40 -13.14 -33.84
CA VAL A 523 33.10 -11.70 -33.89
C VAL A 523 34.34 -10.96 -34.37
N VAL A 524 34.25 -10.30 -35.53
CA VAL A 524 35.42 -9.70 -36.18
C VAL A 524 35.61 -8.23 -35.78
N ASP A 525 34.52 -7.48 -35.62
CA ASP A 525 34.57 -6.05 -35.25
C ASP A 525 33.18 -5.57 -34.77
N THR A 526 33.12 -4.73 -33.74
CA THR A 526 31.89 -4.06 -33.29
C THR A 526 32.09 -2.57 -33.22
N THR A 527 31.40 -1.84 -34.10
CA THR A 527 31.43 -0.38 -34.18
C THR A 527 30.12 0.22 -33.65
N ILE A 528 30.25 1.27 -32.86
CA ILE A 528 29.12 2.05 -32.34
C ILE A 528 28.95 3.25 -33.26
N GLU A 529 27.86 3.29 -34.02
CA GLU A 529 27.47 4.50 -34.75
C GLU A 529 26.45 5.26 -33.89
N SER A 530 26.80 6.49 -33.53
CA SER A 530 25.87 7.44 -32.93
C SER A 530 25.56 8.51 -33.97
N ASP A 531 24.35 8.53 -34.50
CA ASP A 531 23.85 9.70 -35.23
C ASP A 531 23.50 10.77 -34.20
N LEU A 532 24.35 11.80 -34.12
CA LEU A 532 24.01 13.03 -33.41
C LEU A 532 22.96 13.78 -34.24
N ILE A 533 21.69 13.56 -33.91
CA ILE A 533 20.61 14.46 -34.30
C ILE A 533 20.35 15.38 -33.10
N GLU A 534 20.42 16.69 -33.32
CA GLU A 534 20.43 17.75 -32.30
C GLU A 534 19.15 17.88 -31.45
N GLU A 535 18.16 17.01 -31.59
CA GLU A 535 16.98 16.96 -30.71
C GLU A 535 16.64 15.50 -30.37
N ALA A 536 17.09 15.06 -29.18
CA ALA A 536 16.83 13.77 -28.50
C ALA A 536 17.34 12.45 -29.16
N PRO A 537 18.37 11.78 -28.61
CA PRO A 537 18.75 10.44 -29.05
C PRO A 537 18.10 9.33 -28.20
N THR A 538 17.21 8.54 -28.81
CA THR A 538 16.61 7.32 -28.23
C THR A 538 17.14 6.02 -28.86
N LYS A 539 18.22 6.05 -29.65
CA LYS A 539 18.77 4.84 -30.28
C LYS A 539 20.30 4.84 -30.31
N VAL A 540 20.90 3.83 -29.69
CA VAL A 540 22.29 3.42 -29.91
C VAL A 540 22.25 2.19 -30.81
N VAL A 541 22.90 2.25 -31.98
CA VAL A 541 22.97 1.12 -32.92
C VAL A 541 24.38 0.53 -32.85
N LEU A 542 24.48 -0.73 -32.46
CA LEU A 542 25.70 -1.52 -32.53
C LEU A 542 25.73 -2.26 -33.86
N LYS A 543 26.73 -2.00 -34.70
CA LYS A 543 27.00 -2.78 -35.91
C LYS A 543 28.14 -3.74 -35.62
N THR A 544 27.86 -5.04 -35.73
CA THR A 544 28.85 -6.10 -35.56
C THR A 544 29.10 -6.81 -36.89
N LYS A 545 30.38 -6.95 -37.27
CA LYS A 545 30.82 -7.74 -38.43
C LYS A 545 31.22 -9.15 -37.97
N TYR A 546 30.81 -10.15 -38.74
CA TYR A 546 31.11 -11.57 -38.49
C TYR A 546 31.85 -12.18 -39.68
N LYS A 547 32.71 -13.18 -39.45
CA LYS A 547 33.41 -13.90 -40.53
C LYS A 547 32.57 -15.12 -40.96
N LYS A 548 32.10 -15.10 -42.20
CA LYS A 548 31.44 -16.21 -42.95
C LYS A 548 30.35 -17.00 -42.19
N SER A 549 29.10 -16.63 -42.43
CA SER A 549 27.99 -17.58 -42.60
C SER A 549 27.20 -17.15 -43.84
N THR A 550 27.00 -18.07 -44.79
CA THR A 550 26.42 -17.82 -46.12
C THR A 550 24.90 -17.64 -46.12
N GLN A 551 24.27 -17.26 -45.00
CA GLN A 551 22.84 -16.97 -44.93
C GLN A 551 22.56 -15.58 -44.36
N LYS A 552 21.68 -14.84 -45.04
CA LYS A 552 21.13 -13.55 -44.58
C LYS A 552 20.45 -13.74 -43.22
N LEU A 553 21.14 -13.41 -42.14
CA LEU A 553 20.54 -13.25 -40.82
C LEU A 553 19.83 -11.89 -40.75
N GLY A 554 18.51 -11.92 -40.96
CA GLY A 554 17.63 -10.82 -40.58
C GLY A 554 17.43 -10.79 -39.07
N CYS A 555 17.57 -9.60 -38.49
CA CYS A 555 17.14 -9.20 -37.14
C CYS A 555 17.70 -10.03 -35.96
N VAL A 556 18.72 -9.51 -35.28
CA VAL A 556 19.14 -10.02 -33.95
C VAL A 556 18.45 -9.18 -32.87
N ALA A 557 17.78 -9.88 -31.96
CA ALA A 557 16.99 -9.35 -30.85
C ALA A 557 17.85 -8.95 -29.64
N PHE A 558 17.41 -7.95 -28.87
CA PHE A 558 17.98 -7.56 -27.59
C PHE A 558 17.71 -8.64 -26.52
N ILE A 559 18.75 -9.05 -25.81
CA ILE A 559 18.65 -10.01 -24.69
C ILE A 559 18.08 -9.29 -23.46
N LYS A 560 16.83 -9.63 -23.12
CA LYS A 560 16.26 -9.53 -21.78
C LYS A 560 16.69 -10.79 -21.05
N ILE A 561 17.54 -10.69 -20.02
CA ILE A 561 18.00 -11.85 -19.25
C ILE A 561 16.80 -12.40 -18.47
N PHE A 562 16.23 -13.51 -18.96
CA PHE A 562 15.33 -14.36 -18.21
C PHE A 562 16.13 -15.47 -17.50
N ASN A 563 15.67 -15.80 -16.29
CA ASN A 563 16.10 -16.90 -15.42
C ASN A 563 16.71 -18.12 -16.14
N LEU A 564 17.94 -18.48 -15.77
CA LEU A 564 18.51 -19.80 -16.04
C LEU A 564 18.17 -20.75 -14.89
N THR A 565 17.25 -21.67 -15.15
CA THR A 565 17.00 -22.85 -14.31
C THR A 565 18.18 -23.81 -14.42
N VAL A 566 18.89 -24.05 -13.32
CA VAL A 566 19.92 -25.09 -13.23
C VAL A 566 19.24 -26.45 -13.13
N LYS A 567 19.36 -27.30 -14.15
CA LYS A 567 19.20 -28.75 -14.00
C LYS A 567 20.51 -29.30 -13.46
N SER A 568 20.58 -29.63 -12.16
CA SER A 568 21.60 -30.53 -11.65
C SER A 568 21.14 -31.97 -11.87
N SER A 569 21.95 -32.74 -12.60
CA SER A 569 21.82 -34.19 -12.64
C SER A 569 22.52 -34.79 -11.41
N ASN A 570 21.82 -35.72 -10.76
CA ASN A 570 22.27 -36.69 -9.74
C ASN A 570 22.33 -36.23 -8.28
N ALA A 571 21.19 -36.36 -7.60
CA ALA A 571 21.11 -37.05 -6.31
C ALA A 571 19.69 -37.61 -6.11
N MET A 572 19.61 -38.89 -5.73
CA MET A 572 18.37 -39.61 -5.43
C MET A 572 17.63 -39.02 -4.22
N HIS A 573 16.30 -39.12 -4.30
CA HIS A 573 15.27 -39.13 -3.23
C HIS A 573 14.30 -37.94 -3.09
N SER A 574 13.01 -38.33 -3.09
CA SER A 574 11.82 -37.79 -2.42
C SER A 574 10.99 -36.64 -3.04
N HIS A 575 9.82 -37.07 -3.54
CA HIS A 575 8.45 -36.50 -3.53
C HIS A 575 8.11 -35.07 -4.03
N PRO A 576 6.89 -34.89 -4.60
CA PRO A 576 6.55 -33.77 -5.47
C PRO A 576 5.83 -32.63 -4.73
N ILE A 577 6.16 -31.39 -5.09
CA ILE A 577 5.34 -30.20 -4.78
C ILE A 577 4.98 -29.50 -6.10
N SER A 578 3.71 -29.12 -6.16
CA SER A 578 2.84 -28.71 -7.27
C SER A 578 3.41 -27.75 -8.32
N GLN A 579 3.21 -28.12 -9.58
CA GLN A 579 3.12 -27.23 -10.74
C GLN A 579 1.86 -26.36 -10.64
N ASP A 580 2.03 -25.05 -10.62
CA ASP A 580 1.07 -24.07 -11.15
C ASP A 580 1.74 -22.69 -11.19
N ALA A 581 2.30 -22.32 -12.36
CA ALA A 581 2.49 -20.94 -12.84
C ALA A 581 3.42 -20.87 -14.08
N ILE A 582 3.14 -21.62 -15.15
CA ILE A 582 3.63 -21.25 -16.49
C ILE A 582 2.55 -21.63 -17.51
N THR A 583 1.57 -20.76 -17.71
CA THR A 583 0.71 -20.81 -18.89
C THR A 583 0.34 -19.39 -19.32
N TYR A 584 1.29 -18.70 -19.93
CA TYR A 584 1.02 -17.85 -21.09
C TYR A 584 2.36 -17.60 -21.80
N ALA A 585 2.51 -18.18 -23.01
CA ALA A 585 3.58 -18.00 -24.01
C ALA A 585 4.38 -19.24 -24.47
N THR A 586 3.83 -20.45 -24.39
CA THR A 586 4.44 -21.65 -25.05
C THR A 586 3.43 -22.52 -25.77
N HIS A 587 2.61 -21.91 -26.64
CA HIS A 587 1.99 -22.64 -27.75
C HIS A 587 2.27 -21.91 -29.06
N ARG A 588 3.51 -22.03 -29.52
CA ARG A 588 3.91 -21.99 -30.94
C ARG A 588 5.42 -22.25 -31.00
N LYS A 589 5.80 -23.30 -31.74
CA LYS A 589 7.17 -23.76 -32.07
C LYS A 589 7.74 -24.87 -31.19
N GLN A 590 7.24 -26.08 -31.41
CA GLN A 590 7.93 -27.38 -31.35
C GLN A 590 6.80 -28.34 -31.77
N HIS A 591 6.60 -28.67 -33.05
CA HIS A 591 7.31 -29.70 -33.80
C HIS A 591 7.05 -29.50 -35.32
N PRO A 592 8.07 -29.34 -36.19
CA PRO A 592 7.85 -29.25 -37.64
C PRO A 592 7.78 -30.60 -38.38
N GLU A 593 7.98 -31.75 -37.73
CA GLU A 593 8.14 -33.04 -38.42
C GLU A 593 7.36 -34.17 -37.75
N VAL A 594 6.03 -34.09 -37.78
CA VAL A 594 5.15 -35.28 -37.81
C VAL A 594 3.87 -34.86 -38.53
N MET A 595 3.89 -34.82 -39.87
CA MET A 595 2.69 -34.70 -40.70
C MET A 595 2.91 -35.51 -41.99
N GLU A 596 2.94 -36.82 -41.84
CA GLU A 596 2.48 -37.71 -42.89
C GLU A 596 1.63 -38.80 -42.21
N GLN A 597 0.39 -38.96 -42.69
CA GLN A 597 -0.67 -39.85 -42.18
C GLN A 597 -1.33 -39.34 -40.87
N THR A 598 -2.47 -38.67 -40.92
CA THR A 598 -3.74 -39.35 -41.22
C THR A 598 -4.82 -38.33 -41.56
N HIS A 599 -5.38 -38.46 -42.77
CA HIS A 599 -6.73 -38.02 -43.06
C HIS A 599 -7.70 -38.77 -42.14
N SER A 600 -8.64 -38.07 -41.51
CA SER A 600 -10.08 -38.23 -41.72
C SER A 600 -10.92 -37.83 -40.49
N ILE A 601 -12.08 -37.24 -40.79
CA ILE A 601 -13.34 -37.24 -40.03
C ILE A 601 -13.60 -35.99 -39.14
N LEU A 602 -14.67 -35.27 -39.55
CA LEU A 602 -15.43 -34.16 -38.94
C LEU A 602 -14.80 -32.76 -39.13
N GLY A 603 -15.41 -31.78 -39.80
CA GLY A 603 -16.80 -31.59 -40.21
C GLY A 603 -17.11 -30.09 -40.03
N ASP A 604 -17.43 -29.44 -41.15
CA ASP A 604 -17.89 -28.06 -41.39
C ASP A 604 -18.23 -27.12 -40.22
N GLY A 605 -17.84 -25.85 -40.40
CA GLY A 605 -18.77 -24.74 -40.16
C GLY A 605 -18.30 -23.61 -39.25
N HIS A 606 -18.10 -22.45 -39.90
CA HIS A 606 -18.14 -21.07 -39.38
C HIS A 606 -16.80 -20.33 -39.19
N LYS A 607 -16.67 -19.29 -40.03
CA LYS A 607 -15.70 -18.19 -39.98
C LYS A 607 -16.04 -17.22 -38.84
N ILE A 608 -15.02 -16.68 -38.17
CA ILE A 608 -14.83 -15.22 -38.03
C ILE A 608 -13.38 -14.93 -38.41
#